data_AF-E6KYJ8-F1
#
_entry.id   AF-E6KYJ8-F1
#
_cell.length_a   1.000
_cell.length_b   1.000
_cell.length_c   1.000
_cell.angle_alpha   90.00
_cell.angle_beta   90.00
_cell.angle_gamma   90.00
#
_symmetry.space_group_name_H-M   'P 1'
#
loop_
_entity.id
_entity.type
_entity.pdbx_description
1 polymer ?
#
loop_
_entity_poly.entity_id
_entity_poly.type
_entity_poly.pdbx_seq_one_letter_code
_entity_poly.pdbx_strand_id
1 'polypeptide(L)'
;MSQDEARQLFSQAKKLYQDEKLDEAIDIFQSIKREDSPETFARAQLNLALIWRKKGEQEKAIAIYETIQREDNPKAFAKAQYNLALIWAEKDDHKKVVSAYKAIQREDDKEAFAKAQFNLGVIWDEKGEQEKAISAYEAIQQQDDKETFAKALFNLGFLWKKKGEQKKAAAIYKTIQREDYPK
;
A
#
# COMPACT_ATOMS: atom_id res chain seq x y z
N MET A 1 -9.99 16.56 23.51
CA MET A 1 -8.54 16.87 23.52
C MET A 1 -8.27 17.84 22.38
N SER A 2 -7.28 18.73 22.49
CA SER A 2 -6.93 19.64 21.39
C SER A 2 -6.19 18.89 20.26
N GLN A 3 -6.15 19.47 19.05
CA GLN A 3 -5.38 18.91 17.93
C GLN A 3 -3.88 18.77 18.28
N ASP A 4 -3.33 19.73 19.03
CA ASP A 4 -1.91 19.71 19.40
C ASP A 4 -1.62 18.65 20.46
N GLU A 5 -2.51 18.48 21.44
CA GLU A 5 -2.43 17.37 22.40
C GLU A 5 -2.50 16.01 21.67
N ALA A 6 -3.39 15.85 20.68
CA ALA A 6 -3.46 14.62 19.88
C ALA A 6 -2.15 14.34 19.13
N ARG A 7 -1.51 15.37 18.56
CA ARG A 7 -0.22 15.26 17.87
C ARG A 7 0.94 14.90 18.81
N GLN A 8 0.90 15.43 20.03
CA GLN A 8 1.88 15.08 21.08
C GLN A 8 1.73 13.62 21.50
N LEU A 9 0.51 13.17 21.79
CA LEU A 9 0.23 11.77 22.08
C LEU A 9 0.65 10.86 20.93
N PHE A 10 0.34 11.21 19.69
CA PHE A 10 0.78 10.44 18.52
C PHE A 10 2.31 10.30 18.45
N SER A 11 3.04 11.39 18.72
CA SER A 11 4.51 11.38 18.71
C SER A 11 5.08 10.53 19.83
N GLN A 12 4.47 10.59 21.03
CA GLN A 12 4.83 9.74 22.16
C GLN A 12 4.58 8.25 21.86
N ALA A 13 3.40 7.90 21.35
CA ALA A 13 3.04 6.54 20.97
C ALA A 13 3.98 5.97 19.91
N LYS A 14 4.36 6.79 18.92
CA LYS A 14 5.34 6.40 17.89
C LYS A 14 6.71 6.09 18.50
N LYS A 15 7.16 6.87 19.49
CA LYS A 15 8.41 6.58 20.21
C LYS A 15 8.32 5.27 20.98
N LEU A 16 7.24 5.05 21.73
CA LEU A 16 7.01 3.77 22.43
C LEU A 16 6.99 2.57 21.48
N TYR A 17 6.38 2.74 20.30
CA TYR A 17 6.40 1.73 19.24
C TYR A 17 7.82 1.41 18.76
N GLN A 18 8.67 2.44 18.57
CA GLN A 18 10.08 2.28 18.20
C GLN A 18 10.90 1.59 19.31
N ASP A 19 10.57 1.88 20.57
CA ASP A 19 11.19 1.27 21.76
C ASP A 19 10.63 -0.13 22.08
N GLU A 20 9.81 -0.72 21.17
CA GLU A 20 9.11 -2.01 21.31
C GLU A 20 8.17 -2.14 22.53
N LYS A 21 7.81 -1.01 23.14
CA LYS A 21 6.79 -0.92 24.20
C LYS A 21 5.39 -0.93 23.60
N LEU A 22 5.02 -2.06 23.01
CA LEU A 22 3.83 -2.17 22.16
C LEU A 22 2.52 -1.92 22.90
N ASP A 23 2.39 -2.37 24.16
CA ASP A 23 1.14 -2.20 24.92
C ASP A 23 0.92 -0.72 25.31
N GLU A 24 1.95 -0.04 25.78
CA GLU A 24 1.89 1.41 26.06
C GLU A 24 1.59 2.21 24.78
N ALA A 25 2.17 1.82 23.64
CA ALA A 25 1.88 2.47 22.36
C ALA A 25 0.43 2.25 21.90
N ILE A 26 -0.11 1.03 22.10
CA ILE A 26 -1.51 0.70 21.79
C ILE A 26 -2.45 1.61 22.57
N ASP A 27 -2.26 1.73 23.88
CA ASP A 27 -3.14 2.51 24.75
C ASP A 27 -3.23 3.97 24.30
N ILE A 28 -2.08 4.58 23.95
CA ILE A 28 -2.04 5.96 23.48
C ILE A 28 -2.63 6.09 22.06
N PHE A 29 -2.35 5.17 21.14
CA PHE A 29 -2.98 5.25 19.81
C PHE A 29 -4.50 5.10 19.89
N GLN A 30 -5.04 4.30 20.80
CA GLN A 30 -6.48 4.12 21.03
C GLN A 30 -7.15 5.33 21.71
N SER A 31 -6.39 6.12 22.48
CA SER A 31 -6.93 7.29 23.18
C SER A 31 -7.21 8.45 22.22
N ILE A 32 -6.51 8.54 21.09
CA ILE A 32 -6.72 9.57 20.06
C ILE A 32 -8.07 9.34 19.38
N LYS A 33 -8.96 10.33 19.42
CA LYS A 33 -10.29 10.26 18.78
C LYS A 33 -10.32 11.05 17.49
N ARG A 34 -11.16 10.60 16.54
CA ARG A 34 -11.33 11.27 15.25
C ARG A 34 -11.80 12.72 15.43
N GLU A 35 -12.67 12.96 16.40
CA GLU A 35 -13.21 14.29 16.72
C GLU A 35 -12.14 15.30 17.17
N ASP A 36 -11.08 14.83 17.83
CA ASP A 36 -9.98 15.68 18.30
C ASP A 36 -9.11 16.14 17.11
N SER A 37 -8.80 15.21 16.19
CA SER A 37 -8.03 15.48 14.98
C SER A 37 -8.19 14.31 13.99
N PRO A 38 -8.97 14.47 12.91
CA PRO A 38 -9.19 13.40 11.93
C PRO A 38 -7.88 12.91 11.31
N GLU A 39 -6.98 13.83 10.95
CA GLU A 39 -5.68 13.51 10.38
C GLU A 39 -4.80 12.68 11.33
N THR A 40 -4.73 13.09 12.61
CA THR A 40 -3.91 12.40 13.61
C THR A 40 -4.52 11.06 13.98
N PHE A 41 -5.85 10.98 14.06
CA PHE A 41 -6.59 9.75 14.25
C PHE A 41 -6.27 8.72 13.16
N ALA A 42 -6.39 9.08 11.89
CA ALA A 42 -6.09 8.18 10.77
C ALA A 42 -4.65 7.63 10.84
N ARG A 43 -3.68 8.49 11.19
CA ARG A 43 -2.28 8.07 11.38
C ARG A 43 -2.11 7.17 12.60
N ALA A 44 -2.81 7.43 13.70
CA ALA A 44 -2.79 6.60 14.90
C ALA A 44 -3.37 5.20 14.62
N GLN A 45 -4.53 5.13 13.98
CA GLN A 45 -5.17 3.86 13.59
C GLN A 45 -4.28 3.05 12.64
N LEU A 46 -3.59 3.69 11.70
CA LEU A 46 -2.63 3.00 10.82
C LEU A 46 -1.53 2.29 11.62
N ASN A 47 -0.93 2.97 12.61
CA ASN A 47 0.12 2.38 13.44
C ASN A 47 -0.44 1.31 14.39
N LEU A 48 -1.62 1.56 14.97
CA LEU A 48 -2.30 0.60 15.83
C LEU A 48 -2.57 -0.72 15.08
N ALA A 49 -3.11 -0.66 13.86
CA ALA A 49 -3.34 -1.84 13.03
C ALA A 49 -2.04 -2.57 12.66
N LEU A 50 -0.96 -1.84 12.37
CA LEU A 50 0.36 -2.45 12.12
C LEU A 50 0.88 -3.21 13.36
N ILE A 51 0.67 -2.69 14.57
CA ILE A 51 1.04 -3.39 15.81
C ILE A 51 0.23 -4.69 15.96
N TRP A 52 -1.09 -4.64 15.75
CA TRP A 52 -1.92 -5.85 15.84
C TRP A 52 -1.54 -6.88 14.78
N ARG A 53 -1.22 -6.45 13.55
CA ARG A 53 -0.67 -7.34 12.52
C ARG A 53 0.66 -7.97 12.96
N LYS A 54 1.59 -7.20 13.54
CA LYS A 54 2.87 -7.72 14.09
C LYS A 54 2.63 -8.77 15.20
N LYS A 55 1.57 -8.61 15.99
CA LYS A 55 1.14 -9.57 17.02
C LYS A 55 0.40 -10.81 16.47
N GLY A 56 0.15 -10.90 15.17
CA GLY A 56 -0.61 -11.99 14.54
C GLY A 56 -2.13 -11.86 14.65
N GLU A 57 -2.63 -10.76 15.20
CA GLU A 57 -4.06 -10.50 15.42
C GLU A 57 -4.67 -9.82 14.19
N GLN A 58 -4.77 -10.58 13.09
CA GLN A 58 -5.18 -10.06 11.79
C GLN A 58 -6.58 -9.47 11.78
N GLU A 59 -7.54 -10.08 12.48
CA GLU A 59 -8.94 -9.61 12.55
C GLU A 59 -9.02 -8.23 13.21
N LYS A 60 -8.24 -8.00 14.27
CA LYS A 60 -8.15 -6.68 14.92
C LYS A 60 -7.53 -5.66 13.97
N ALA A 61 -6.44 -6.03 13.29
CA ALA A 61 -5.79 -5.16 12.32
C ALA A 61 -6.74 -4.75 11.18
N ILE A 62 -7.49 -5.72 10.61
CA ILE A 62 -8.50 -5.47 9.57
C ILE A 62 -9.54 -4.47 10.07
N ALA A 63 -10.17 -4.75 11.22
CA ALA A 63 -11.21 -3.89 11.77
C ALA A 63 -10.71 -2.45 11.97
N ILE A 64 -9.46 -2.28 12.41
CA ILE A 64 -8.86 -0.95 12.60
C ILE A 64 -8.55 -0.27 11.25
N TYR A 65 -7.95 -0.98 10.29
CA TYR A 65 -7.68 -0.41 8.96
C TYR A 65 -8.97 0.07 8.27
N GLU A 66 -10.07 -0.65 8.43
CA GLU A 66 -11.39 -0.28 7.90
C GLU A 66 -11.97 1.00 8.52
N THR A 67 -11.48 1.44 9.68
CA THR A 67 -11.87 2.72 10.27
C THR A 67 -11.18 3.93 9.62
N ILE A 68 -10.15 3.74 8.80
CA ILE A 68 -9.40 4.86 8.22
C ILE A 68 -10.15 5.36 6.99
N GLN A 69 -10.52 6.64 6.99
CA GLN A 69 -11.22 7.30 5.89
C GLN A 69 -10.24 8.11 5.04
N ARG A 70 -10.50 8.19 3.73
CA ARG A 70 -9.62 8.94 2.81
C ARG A 70 -9.61 10.43 3.14
N GLU A 71 -10.76 10.97 3.53
CA GLU A 71 -10.97 12.37 3.86
C GLU A 71 -10.22 12.78 5.14
N ASP A 72 -10.02 11.84 6.07
CA ASP A 72 -9.25 12.09 7.30
C ASP A 72 -7.75 12.25 6.98
N ASN A 73 -7.19 11.34 6.17
CA ASN A 73 -5.81 11.40 5.71
C ASN A 73 -5.61 10.48 4.48
N PRO A 74 -5.49 11.04 3.26
CA PRO A 74 -5.36 10.24 2.03
C PRO A 74 -4.18 9.28 2.05
N LYS A 75 -3.03 9.74 2.55
CA LYS A 75 -1.81 8.94 2.64
C LYS A 75 -1.94 7.75 3.59
N ALA A 76 -2.56 7.96 4.76
CA ALA A 76 -2.81 6.89 5.71
C ALA A 76 -3.83 5.88 5.16
N PHE A 77 -4.87 6.37 4.48
CA PHE A 77 -5.86 5.54 3.80
C PHE A 77 -5.22 4.63 2.75
N ALA A 78 -4.40 5.18 1.84
CA ALA A 78 -3.71 4.39 0.83
C ALA A 78 -2.84 3.28 1.44
N LYS A 79 -2.10 3.59 2.51
CA LYS A 79 -1.29 2.61 3.25
C LYS A 79 -2.14 1.56 3.95
N ALA A 80 -3.29 1.94 4.50
CA ALA A 80 -4.23 1.01 5.14
C ALA A 80 -4.81 0.03 4.13
N GLN A 81 -5.27 0.52 2.97
CA GLN A 81 -5.78 -0.31 1.87
C GLN A 81 -4.71 -1.27 1.34
N TYR A 82 -3.47 -0.81 1.20
CA TYR A 82 -2.36 -1.68 0.79
C TYR A 82 -2.13 -2.82 1.79
N ASN A 83 -2.15 -2.53 3.10
CA ASN A 83 -1.99 -3.56 4.13
C ASN A 83 -3.20 -4.50 4.24
N LEU A 84 -4.42 -3.99 4.08
CA LEU A 84 -5.63 -4.81 3.99
C LEU A 84 -5.51 -5.81 2.84
N ALA A 85 -5.09 -5.35 1.66
CA ALA A 85 -4.89 -6.23 0.52
C ALA A 85 -3.86 -7.34 0.80
N LEU A 86 -2.76 -7.04 1.51
CA LEU A 86 -1.79 -8.07 1.91
C LEU A 86 -2.41 -9.11 2.86
N ILE A 87 -3.17 -8.67 3.86
CA ILE A 87 -3.84 -9.59 4.80
C ILE A 87 -4.87 -10.45 4.05
N TRP A 88 -5.65 -9.86 3.14
CA TRP A 88 -6.61 -10.63 2.34
C TRP A 88 -5.93 -11.60 1.37
N ALA A 89 -4.72 -11.29 0.90
CA ALA A 89 -3.92 -12.21 0.09
C ALA A 89 -3.43 -13.40 0.92
N GLU A 90 -2.98 -13.17 2.15
CA GLU A 90 -2.64 -14.24 3.11
C GLU A 90 -3.85 -15.14 3.42
N LYS A 91 -5.07 -14.61 3.31
CA LYS A 91 -6.34 -15.33 3.49
C LYS A 91 -6.95 -15.88 2.18
N ASP A 92 -6.26 -15.75 1.06
CA ASP A 92 -6.72 -16.16 -0.28
C ASP A 92 -8.05 -15.53 -0.75
N ASP A 93 -8.46 -14.40 -0.16
CA ASP A 93 -9.66 -13.65 -0.59
C ASP A 93 -9.31 -12.68 -1.73
N HIS A 94 -9.11 -13.23 -2.93
CA HIS A 94 -8.73 -12.45 -4.10
C HIS A 94 -9.69 -11.29 -4.43
N LYS A 95 -10.98 -11.40 -4.09
CA LYS A 95 -11.95 -10.32 -4.36
C LYS A 95 -11.62 -9.10 -3.51
N LYS A 96 -11.38 -9.31 -2.22
CA LYS A 96 -11.01 -8.21 -1.31
C LYS A 96 -9.61 -7.66 -1.60
N VAL A 97 -8.66 -8.49 -2.00
CA VAL A 97 -7.33 -8.04 -2.47
C VAL A 97 -7.47 -7.03 -3.61
N VAL A 98 -8.21 -7.41 -4.67
CA VAL A 98 -8.41 -6.55 -5.84
C VAL A 98 -9.15 -5.27 -5.46
N SER A 99 -10.17 -5.37 -4.61
CA SER A 99 -10.94 -4.21 -4.14
C SER A 99 -10.05 -3.22 -3.40
N ALA A 100 -9.25 -3.69 -2.44
CA ALA A 100 -8.37 -2.85 -1.64
C ALA A 100 -7.27 -2.20 -2.48
N TYR A 101 -6.61 -2.93 -3.40
CA TYR A 101 -5.62 -2.30 -4.29
C TYR A 101 -6.23 -1.28 -5.24
N LYS A 102 -7.44 -1.51 -5.77
CA LYS A 102 -8.14 -0.55 -6.64
C LYS A 102 -8.59 0.72 -5.91
N ALA A 103 -8.74 0.66 -4.59
CA ALA A 103 -9.14 1.82 -3.79
C ALA A 103 -8.00 2.85 -3.63
N ILE A 104 -6.75 2.49 -3.94
CA ILE A 104 -5.59 3.38 -3.80
C ILE A 104 -5.47 4.28 -5.04
N GLN A 105 -5.42 5.60 -4.83
CA GLN A 105 -5.20 6.58 -5.88
C GLN A 105 -3.76 7.11 -5.86
N ARG A 106 -3.25 7.56 -7.01
CA ARG A 106 -1.86 8.03 -7.15
C ARG A 106 -1.61 9.29 -6.32
N GLU A 107 -2.60 10.16 -6.22
CA GLU A 107 -2.60 11.40 -5.44
C GLU A 107 -2.59 11.16 -3.93
N ASP A 108 -3.11 10.01 -3.47
CA ASP A 108 -3.14 9.66 -2.04
C ASP A 108 -1.73 9.31 -1.52
N ASP A 109 -1.05 8.41 -2.22
CA ASP A 109 0.33 8.00 -1.97
C ASP A 109 0.90 7.31 -3.22
N LYS A 110 1.85 7.96 -3.89
CA LYS A 110 2.44 7.47 -5.14
C LYS A 110 3.12 6.10 -5.01
N GLU A 111 3.82 5.87 -3.91
CA GLU A 111 4.57 4.64 -3.66
C GLU A 111 3.59 3.46 -3.43
N ALA A 112 2.56 3.67 -2.59
CA ALA A 112 1.52 2.68 -2.37
C ALA A 112 0.72 2.40 -3.65
N PHE A 113 0.43 3.43 -4.44
CA PHE A 113 -0.21 3.28 -5.75
C PHE A 113 0.63 2.41 -6.70
N ALA A 114 1.92 2.71 -6.85
CA ALA A 114 2.81 1.93 -7.70
C ALA A 114 2.84 0.45 -7.30
N LYS A 115 3.02 0.17 -5.99
CA LYS A 115 3.02 -1.20 -5.45
C LYS A 115 1.67 -1.90 -5.64
N ALA A 116 0.57 -1.19 -5.46
CA ALA A 116 -0.77 -1.74 -5.67
C ALA A 116 -1.03 -2.10 -7.13
N GLN A 117 -0.66 -1.23 -8.07
CA GLN A 117 -0.77 -1.49 -9.50
C GLN A 117 0.12 -2.66 -9.93
N PHE A 118 1.35 -2.75 -9.40
CA PHE A 118 2.24 -3.87 -9.68
C PHE A 118 1.62 -5.20 -9.23
N ASN A 119 1.10 -5.26 -8.02
CA ASN A 119 0.45 -6.45 -7.48
C ASN A 119 -0.85 -6.81 -8.24
N LEU A 120 -1.65 -5.81 -8.64
CA LEU A 120 -2.79 -6.04 -9.53
C LEU A 120 -2.35 -6.63 -10.87
N GLY A 121 -1.25 -6.13 -11.43
CA GLY A 121 -0.67 -6.66 -12.67
C GLY A 121 -0.32 -8.14 -12.56
N VAL A 122 0.34 -8.53 -11.45
CA VAL A 122 0.68 -9.94 -11.16
C VAL A 122 -0.59 -10.79 -11.05
N ILE A 123 -1.56 -10.36 -10.24
CA ILE A 123 -2.83 -11.08 -10.03
C ILE A 123 -3.58 -11.30 -11.36
N TRP A 124 -3.58 -10.31 -12.25
CA TRP A 124 -4.26 -10.43 -13.53
C TRP A 124 -3.51 -11.32 -14.52
N ASP A 125 -2.17 -11.31 -14.55
CA ASP A 125 -1.42 -12.25 -15.40
C ASP A 125 -1.60 -13.70 -14.94
N GLU A 126 -1.56 -13.95 -13.63
CA GLU A 126 -1.83 -15.28 -13.05
C GLU A 126 -3.23 -15.81 -13.43
N LYS A 127 -4.22 -14.91 -13.57
CA LYS A 127 -5.57 -15.23 -14.03
C LYS A 127 -5.71 -15.31 -15.55
N GLY A 128 -4.65 -15.06 -16.30
CA GLY A 128 -4.68 -15.02 -17.77
C GLY A 128 -5.33 -13.76 -18.36
N GLU A 129 -5.68 -12.78 -17.53
CA GLU A 129 -6.32 -11.52 -17.90
C GLU A 129 -5.27 -10.50 -18.38
N GLN A 130 -4.57 -10.84 -19.45
CA GLN A 130 -3.35 -10.13 -19.90
C GLN A 130 -3.55 -8.63 -20.14
N GLU A 131 -4.68 -8.20 -20.71
CA GLU A 131 -4.92 -6.76 -20.96
C GLU A 131 -5.07 -5.96 -19.67
N LYS A 132 -5.66 -6.56 -18.62
CA LYS A 132 -5.74 -5.94 -17.29
C LYS A 132 -4.36 -5.88 -16.64
N ALA A 133 -3.54 -6.92 -16.82
CA ALA A 133 -2.17 -6.94 -16.32
C ALA A 133 -1.31 -5.85 -16.98
N ILE A 134 -1.37 -5.74 -18.31
CA ILE A 134 -0.70 -4.69 -19.10
C ILE A 134 -1.13 -3.31 -18.62
N SER A 135 -2.45 -3.07 -18.50
CA SER A 135 -2.99 -1.78 -18.07
C SER A 135 -2.50 -1.39 -16.67
N ALA A 136 -2.41 -2.35 -15.75
CA ALA A 136 -1.92 -2.10 -14.39
C ALA A 136 -0.41 -1.77 -14.38
N TYR A 137 0.41 -2.50 -15.14
CA TYR A 137 1.84 -2.19 -15.24
C TYR A 137 2.12 -0.84 -15.92
N GLU A 138 1.38 -0.51 -16.99
CA GLU A 138 1.50 0.77 -17.70
C GLU A 138 1.03 1.97 -16.87
N ALA A 139 0.18 1.75 -15.86
CA ALA A 139 -0.25 2.80 -14.95
C ALA A 139 0.87 3.29 -14.01
N ILE A 140 1.97 2.56 -13.85
CA ILE A 140 3.07 2.93 -12.95
C ILE A 140 4.01 3.89 -13.66
N GLN A 141 4.35 5.01 -13.02
CA GLN A 141 5.28 5.99 -13.56
C GLN A 141 6.60 5.99 -12.77
N GLN A 142 7.72 6.34 -13.42
CA GLN A 142 9.04 6.33 -12.81
C GLN A 142 9.13 7.23 -11.55
N GLN A 143 8.40 8.35 -11.53
CA GLN A 143 8.32 9.25 -10.37
C GLN A 143 7.38 8.76 -9.25
N ASP A 144 6.62 7.68 -9.49
CA ASP A 144 5.77 7.11 -8.46
C ASP A 144 6.60 6.26 -7.50
N ASP A 145 7.37 5.32 -8.06
CA ASP A 145 8.40 4.54 -7.38
C ASP A 145 9.34 3.91 -8.42
N LYS A 146 10.63 4.27 -8.40
CA LYS A 146 11.59 3.85 -9.44
C LYS A 146 11.77 2.33 -9.49
N GLU A 147 11.86 1.70 -8.33
CA GLU A 147 12.10 0.27 -8.22
C GLU A 147 10.89 -0.53 -8.72
N THR A 148 9.69 -0.16 -8.30
CA THR A 148 8.45 -0.79 -8.75
C THR A 148 8.20 -0.54 -10.23
N PHE A 149 8.53 0.65 -10.74
CA PHE A 149 8.47 0.95 -12.17
C PHE A 149 9.38 0.02 -12.99
N ALA A 150 10.63 -0.18 -12.57
CA ALA A 150 11.55 -1.10 -13.24
C ALA A 150 11.03 -2.53 -13.26
N LYS A 151 10.50 -3.02 -12.13
CA LYS A 151 9.86 -4.34 -12.00
C LYS A 151 8.64 -4.46 -12.92
N ALA A 152 7.80 -3.43 -12.99
CA ALA A 152 6.63 -3.39 -13.86
C ALA A 152 7.01 -3.46 -15.35
N LEU A 153 8.02 -2.69 -15.78
CA LEU A 153 8.53 -2.75 -17.15
C LEU A 153 9.06 -4.14 -17.51
N PHE A 154 9.77 -4.79 -16.60
CA PHE A 154 10.26 -6.16 -16.83
C PHE A 154 9.10 -7.13 -17.11
N ASN A 155 8.06 -7.12 -16.27
CA ASN A 155 6.88 -7.97 -16.43
C ASN A 155 6.08 -7.60 -17.69
N LEU A 156 5.95 -6.31 -17.99
CA LEU A 156 5.29 -5.83 -19.21
C LEU A 156 6.00 -6.33 -20.48
N GLY A 157 7.34 -6.26 -20.51
CA GLY A 157 8.13 -6.80 -21.62
C GLY A 157 7.95 -8.31 -21.77
N PHE A 158 7.88 -9.05 -20.65
CA PHE A 158 7.64 -10.49 -20.67
C PHE A 158 6.24 -10.82 -21.23
N LEU A 159 5.20 -10.08 -20.82
CA LEU A 159 3.85 -10.22 -21.34
C LEU A 159 3.77 -9.97 -22.85
N TRP A 160 4.39 -8.91 -23.36
CA TRP A 160 4.41 -8.65 -24.80
C TRP A 160 5.15 -9.73 -25.57
N LYS A 161 6.24 -10.29 -25.02
CA LYS A 161 6.92 -11.44 -25.60
C LYS A 161 6.02 -12.67 -25.66
N LYS A 162 5.27 -12.97 -24.58
CA LYS A 162 4.29 -14.07 -24.53
C LYS A 162 3.18 -13.91 -25.56
N LYS A 163 2.82 -12.67 -25.91
CA LYS A 163 1.86 -12.33 -27.00
C LYS A 163 2.47 -12.36 -28.41
N GLY A 164 3.76 -12.65 -28.57
CA GLY A 164 4.45 -12.64 -29.86
C GLY A 164 4.86 -11.23 -30.36
N GLU A 165 4.62 -10.19 -29.57
CA GLU A 165 4.90 -8.79 -29.89
C GLU A 165 6.36 -8.42 -29.56
N GLN A 166 7.30 -9.09 -30.24
CA GLN A 166 8.74 -8.98 -30.03
C GLN A 166 9.25 -7.52 -30.09
N LYS A 167 8.69 -6.72 -31.01
CA LYS A 167 9.07 -5.29 -31.16
C LYS A 167 8.70 -4.46 -29.94
N LYS A 168 7.50 -4.69 -29.36
CA LYS A 168 7.04 -4.00 -28.15
C LYS A 168 7.87 -4.40 -26.95
N ALA A 169 8.10 -5.70 -26.78
CA ALA A 169 8.95 -6.22 -25.71
C ALA A 169 10.37 -5.62 -25.76
N ALA A 170 10.98 -5.60 -26.94
CA ALA A 170 12.31 -5.02 -27.13
C ALA A 170 12.35 -3.49 -26.85
N ALA A 171 11.28 -2.76 -27.17
CA ALA A 171 11.19 -1.34 -26.84
C ALA A 171 11.14 -1.12 -25.32
N ILE A 172 10.33 -1.90 -24.59
CA ILE A 172 10.24 -1.82 -23.13
C ILE A 172 11.54 -2.21 -22.44
N TYR A 173 12.21 -3.28 -22.89
CA TYR A 173 13.48 -3.66 -22.26
C TYR A 173 14.59 -2.62 -22.46
N LYS A 174 14.51 -1.79 -23.51
CA LYS A 174 15.43 -0.66 -23.72
C LYS A 174 15.16 0.51 -22.77
N THR A 175 13.93 0.65 -22.23
CA THR A 175 13.62 1.71 -21.26
C THR A 175 14.09 1.37 -19.86
N ILE A 176 14.35 0.09 -19.56
CA ILE A 176 14.93 -0.33 -18.29
C ILE A 176 16.41 0.05 -18.30
N GLN A 177 16.77 1.12 -17.60
CA GLN A 177 18.17 1.53 -17.47
C GLN A 177 18.80 0.84 -16.26
N ARG A 178 20.13 0.67 -16.30
CA ARG A 178 20.88 0.08 -15.18
C ARG A 178 20.76 0.89 -13.89
N GLU A 179 20.43 2.18 -14.00
CA GLU A 179 20.21 3.11 -12.90
C GLU A 179 18.85 2.92 -12.19
N ASP A 180 17.93 2.16 -12.79
CA ASP A 180 16.60 1.90 -12.21
C ASP A 180 16.60 0.76 -11.17
N TYR A 181 17.74 0.07 -10.98
CA TYR A 181 17.94 -0.92 -9.93
C TYR A 181 18.91 -0.36 -8.87
N PRO A 182 18.46 -0.09 -7.63
CA PRO A 182 19.38 0.20 -6.54
C PRO A 182 20.30 -1.00 -6.28
N LYS A 183 21.57 -0.72 -5.99
CA LYS A 183 22.62 -1.71 -5.71
C LYS A 183 22.35 -2.51 -4.44
#